data_AF-A0A8J7W7H6-F1
#
_entry.id   AF-A0A8J7W7H6-F1
#
_cell.length_a   1.000
_cell.length_b   1.000
_cell.length_c   1.000
_cell.angle_alpha   90.00
_cell.angle_beta   90.00
_cell.angle_gamma   90.00
#
_symmetry.space_group_name_H-M   'P 1'
#
loop_
_entity.id
_entity.type
_entity.pdbx_description
1 polymer ?
#
loop_
_entity_poly.entity_id
_entity_poly.type
_entity_poly.pdbx_seq_one_letter_code
_entity_poly.pdbx_strand_id
1 'polypeptide(L)'
;MYIDNRLPKKYQGSRLWLAVMAAGSGLYLLIALLQEKSLLDFGLPLMERLAIVLLVLYFFVRSDLAEAYRKGVATRTDLLWLVLIFGVLSIYGTLRGFQIDDVILNFRDLGPVLAGLIGGPLAGAAAGLIGGGYRYSLGGWTALPCAVATVAAGIIGGIARRYWKTFTPLRLAILGVGVEALHILVILPLLTLGHPTSEVLDVIRHTFPAMSLVMVAGLIIYLMVEDQYRKICDMKDLVTWVRQDIDPDYDPDKEE
;
A
#
# COMPACT_ATOMS: atom_id res chain seq x y z
N MET A 1 -12.16 -31.51 -18.14
CA MET A 1 -12.06 -32.81 -17.44
C MET A 1 -13.44 -33.45 -17.44
N TYR A 2 -13.73 -34.42 -18.32
CA TYR A 2 -15.04 -35.07 -18.38
C TYR A 2 -15.02 -36.27 -17.42
N ILE A 3 -15.34 -36.03 -16.14
CA ILE A 3 -15.47 -37.09 -15.14
C ILE A 3 -16.93 -37.52 -15.17
N ASP A 4 -17.25 -38.52 -16.00
CA ASP A 4 -18.59 -39.07 -16.05
C ASP A 4 -18.79 -40.10 -14.93
N ASN A 5 -19.31 -39.63 -13.81
CA ASN A 5 -19.65 -40.47 -12.66
C ASN A 5 -20.83 -41.42 -12.93
N ARG A 6 -21.45 -41.38 -14.12
CA ARG A 6 -22.54 -42.29 -14.50
C ARG A 6 -22.06 -43.58 -15.15
N LEU A 7 -20.76 -43.75 -15.38
CA LEU A 7 -20.21 -44.98 -15.97
C LEU A 7 -20.20 -46.16 -14.98
N PRO A 8 -20.54 -47.40 -15.41
CA PRO A 8 -20.44 -48.61 -14.59
C PRO A 8 -19.03 -48.79 -14.03
N LYS A 9 -18.87 -49.27 -12.77
CA LYS A 9 -17.57 -49.41 -12.07
C LYS A 9 -16.45 -50.07 -12.88
N LYS A 10 -16.78 -50.95 -13.83
CA LYS A 10 -15.82 -51.64 -14.71
C LYS A 10 -15.14 -50.71 -15.75
N TYR A 11 -15.75 -49.57 -16.06
CA TYR A 11 -15.25 -48.60 -17.05
C TYR A 11 -14.76 -47.30 -16.38
N GLN A 12 -14.76 -47.23 -15.05
CA GLN A 12 -14.18 -46.10 -14.31
C GLN A 12 -12.66 -46.28 -14.28
N GLY A 13 -11.91 -45.21 -14.59
CA GLY A 13 -10.46 -45.22 -14.49
C GLY A 13 -10.00 -45.58 -13.07
N SER A 14 -8.89 -46.32 -12.96
CA SER A 14 -8.33 -46.68 -11.65
C SER A 14 -8.00 -45.40 -10.85
N ARG A 15 -8.01 -45.48 -9.51
CA ARG A 15 -7.69 -44.32 -8.65
C ARG A 15 -6.30 -43.74 -8.98
N LEU A 16 -5.37 -44.60 -9.38
CA LEU A 16 -4.03 -44.22 -9.82
C LEU A 16 -4.07 -43.43 -11.15
N TRP A 17 -4.87 -43.87 -12.12
CA TRP A 17 -5.05 -43.18 -13.40
C TRP A 17 -5.71 -41.82 -13.23
N LEU A 18 -6.74 -41.73 -12.38
CA LEU A 18 -7.37 -40.45 -12.04
C LEU A 18 -6.39 -39.49 -11.34
N ALA A 19 -5.56 -39.98 -10.43
CA ALA A 19 -4.54 -39.18 -9.76
C ALA A 19 -3.47 -38.67 -10.73
N VAL A 20 -2.97 -39.53 -11.63
CA VAL A 20 -1.99 -39.14 -12.66
C VAL A 20 -2.57 -38.12 -13.62
N MET A 21 -3.82 -38.32 -14.08
CA MET A 21 -4.49 -37.37 -14.97
C MET A 21 -4.77 -36.03 -14.29
N ALA A 22 -5.20 -36.04 -13.02
CA ALA A 22 -5.43 -34.82 -12.25
C ALA A 22 -4.12 -34.06 -12.01
N ALA A 23 -3.04 -34.75 -11.63
CA ALA A 23 -1.73 -34.15 -11.44
C ALA A 23 -1.14 -33.60 -12.75
N GLY A 24 -1.23 -34.37 -13.84
CA GLY A 24 -0.73 -33.96 -15.16
C GLY A 24 -1.51 -32.79 -15.76
N SER A 25 -2.84 -32.79 -15.65
CA SER A 25 -3.66 -31.65 -16.10
C SER A 25 -3.49 -30.42 -15.22
N GLY A 26 -3.33 -30.59 -13.90
CA GLY A 26 -2.99 -29.51 -12.98
C GLY A 26 -1.64 -28.88 -13.29
N LEU A 27 -0.61 -29.70 -13.54
CA LEU A 27 0.72 -29.24 -13.94
C LEU A 27 0.67 -28.53 -15.29
N TYR A 28 -0.06 -29.05 -16.27
CA TYR A 28 -0.22 -28.41 -17.57
C TYR A 28 -0.92 -27.06 -17.47
N LEU A 29 -2.00 -26.96 -16.68
CA LEU A 29 -2.69 -25.69 -16.43
C LEU A 29 -1.78 -24.70 -15.71
N LEU A 30 -0.99 -25.15 -14.73
CA LEU A 30 -0.03 -24.31 -14.04
C LEU A 30 1.05 -23.79 -15.00
N ILE A 31 1.59 -24.65 -15.87
CA ILE A 31 2.57 -24.25 -16.88
C ILE A 31 1.96 -23.27 -17.89
N ALA A 32 0.74 -23.54 -18.37
CA ALA A 32 0.02 -22.65 -19.27
C ALA A 32 -0.25 -21.29 -18.63
N LEU A 33 -0.59 -21.27 -17.34
CA LEU A 33 -0.77 -20.06 -16.54
C LEU A 33 0.56 -19.30 -16.38
N LEU A 34 1.65 -19.99 -16.07
CA LEU A 34 2.99 -19.40 -15.93
C LEU A 34 3.58 -18.92 -17.27
N GLN A 35 3.10 -19.41 -18.40
CA GLN A 35 3.48 -18.96 -19.74
C GLN A 35 2.60 -17.82 -20.28
N GLU A 36 1.56 -17.43 -19.55
CA GLU A 36 0.73 -16.32 -19.94
C GLU A 36 1.53 -15.01 -19.81
N LYS A 37 1.85 -14.40 -20.95
CA LYS A 37 2.65 -13.16 -20.98
C LYS A 37 2.04 -12.04 -20.12
N SER A 38 0.71 -11.96 -20.05
CA SER A 38 0.00 -10.99 -19.21
C SER A 38 0.38 -11.11 -17.72
N LEU A 39 0.49 -12.34 -17.21
CA LEU A 39 0.83 -12.60 -15.81
C LEU A 39 2.29 -12.31 -15.51
N LEU A 40 3.19 -12.60 -16.45
CA LEU A 40 4.61 -12.30 -16.28
C LEU A 40 4.90 -10.80 -16.40
N ASP A 41 4.27 -10.12 -17.35
CA ASP A 41 4.56 -8.71 -17.66
C ASP A 41 3.83 -7.74 -16.70
N PHE A 42 2.63 -8.11 -16.20
CA PHE A 42 1.85 -7.24 -15.31
C PHE A 42 1.63 -7.84 -13.92
N GLY A 43 1.35 -9.15 -13.84
CA GLY A 43 1.01 -9.82 -12.57
C GLY A 43 2.19 -9.86 -11.60
N LEU A 44 3.35 -10.37 -12.03
CA LEU A 44 4.54 -10.48 -11.18
C LEU A 44 5.03 -9.11 -10.66
N PRO A 45 5.20 -8.07 -11.51
CA PRO A 45 5.59 -6.75 -11.02
C PRO A 45 4.58 -6.14 -10.04
N LEU A 46 3.28 -6.40 -10.22
CA LEU A 46 2.25 -5.95 -9.29
C LEU A 46 2.35 -6.64 -7.94
N MET A 47 2.53 -7.96 -7.93
CA MET A 47 2.75 -8.72 -6.70
C MET A 47 4.02 -8.25 -5.99
N GLU A 48 5.13 -8.04 -6.70
CA GLU A 48 6.39 -7.53 -6.13
C GLU A 48 6.19 -6.16 -5.46
N ARG A 49 5.53 -5.22 -6.15
CA ARG A 49 5.31 -3.86 -5.63
C ARG A 49 4.42 -3.87 -4.40
N LEU A 50 3.32 -4.64 -4.43
CA LEU A 50 2.42 -4.81 -3.29
C LEU A 50 3.15 -5.48 -2.12
N ALA A 51 3.96 -6.50 -2.38
CA ALA A 51 4.75 -7.18 -1.35
C ALA A 51 5.72 -6.23 -0.64
N ILE A 52 6.42 -5.36 -1.39
CA ILE A 52 7.35 -4.39 -0.81
C ILE A 52 6.61 -3.34 0.03
N VAL A 53 5.48 -2.81 -0.46
CA VAL A 53 4.66 -1.88 0.33
C VAL A 53 4.18 -2.54 1.62
N LEU A 54 3.65 -3.77 1.53
CA LEU A 54 3.22 -4.55 2.70
C LEU A 54 4.36 -4.77 3.69
N LEU A 55 5.53 -5.14 3.20
CA LEU A 55 6.72 -5.38 4.01
C LEU A 55 7.12 -4.12 4.80
N VAL A 56 7.19 -2.97 4.11
CA VAL A 56 7.53 -1.68 4.74
C VAL A 56 6.50 -1.32 5.80
N LEU A 57 5.20 -1.44 5.49
CA LEU A 57 4.14 -1.16 6.46
C LEU A 57 4.17 -2.11 7.66
N TYR A 58 4.41 -3.40 7.42
CA TYR A 58 4.51 -4.41 8.47
C TYR A 58 5.66 -4.13 9.44
N PHE A 59 6.87 -3.88 8.91
CA PHE A 59 8.01 -3.52 9.76
C PHE A 59 7.80 -2.19 10.47
N PHE A 60 7.22 -1.21 9.79
CA PHE A 60 6.91 0.08 10.39
C PHE A 60 5.97 -0.07 11.60
N VAL A 61 4.82 -0.73 11.44
CA VAL A 61 3.82 -0.88 12.52
C VAL A 61 4.40 -1.55 13.77
N ARG A 62 5.34 -2.48 13.58
CA ARG A 62 6.03 -3.23 14.63
C ARG A 62 7.24 -2.51 15.23
N SER A 63 7.71 -1.44 14.61
CA SER A 63 8.87 -0.68 15.10
C SER A 63 8.52 0.18 16.31
N ASP A 64 9.53 0.46 17.14
CA ASP A 64 9.46 1.39 18.27
C ASP A 64 9.02 2.79 17.81
N LEU A 65 9.33 3.14 16.56
CA LEU A 65 8.89 4.38 15.94
C LEU A 65 7.36 4.50 15.87
N ALA A 66 6.68 3.46 15.36
CA ALA A 66 5.22 3.46 15.33
C ALA A 66 4.63 3.44 16.74
N GLU A 67 5.28 2.75 17.68
CA GLU A 67 4.88 2.73 19.08
C GLU A 67 4.99 4.11 19.74
N ALA A 68 6.08 4.85 19.51
CA ALA A 68 6.28 6.21 20.01
C ALA A 68 5.16 7.14 19.52
N TYR A 69 4.73 6.99 18.26
CA TYR A 69 3.60 7.74 17.69
C TYR A 69 2.24 7.31 18.23
N ARG A 70 2.04 6.03 18.57
CA ARG A 70 0.83 5.54 19.24
C ARG A 70 0.71 6.08 20.67
N LYS A 71 1.82 6.04 21.43
CA LYS A 71 1.92 6.49 22.82
C LYS A 71 1.97 8.02 22.95
N GLY A 72 2.21 8.74 21.86
CA GLY A 72 2.28 10.21 21.85
C GLY A 72 3.57 10.78 22.43
N VAL A 73 4.60 9.95 22.59
CA VAL A 73 5.92 10.33 23.12
C VAL A 73 6.97 10.55 22.02
N ALA A 74 6.52 10.55 20.76
CA ALA A 74 7.39 10.70 19.60
C ALA A 74 8.22 12.00 19.64
N THR A 75 9.51 11.86 19.39
CA THR A 75 10.51 12.91 19.40
C THR A 75 10.71 13.53 18.00
N ARG A 76 11.55 14.57 17.90
CA ARG A 76 11.91 15.15 16.59
C ARG A 76 12.79 14.22 15.75
N THR A 77 13.54 13.33 16.39
CA THR A 77 14.33 12.30 15.69
C THR A 77 13.41 11.24 15.10
N ASP A 78 12.34 10.87 15.81
CA ASP A 78 11.30 9.97 15.29
C ASP A 78 10.60 10.56 14.07
N LEU A 79 10.32 11.86 14.11
CA LEU A 79 9.78 12.60 12.97
C LEU A 79 10.70 12.53 11.75
N LEU A 80 12.01 12.69 11.94
CA LEU A 80 12.99 12.59 10.85
C LEU A 80 12.99 11.19 10.24
N TRP A 81 13.01 10.14 11.06
CA TRP A 81 12.96 8.76 10.57
C TRP A 81 11.66 8.45 9.83
N LEU A 82 10.52 8.91 10.35
CA LEU A 82 9.22 8.77 9.70
C LEU A 82 9.24 9.41 8.30
N VAL A 83 9.74 10.65 8.21
CA VAL A 83 9.86 11.39 6.94
C VAL A 83 10.78 10.66 5.95
N LEU A 84 11.90 10.12 6.42
CA LEU A 84 12.84 9.39 5.57
C LEU A 84 12.26 8.08 5.05
N ILE A 85 11.66 7.26 5.93
CA ILE A 85 11.07 5.96 5.55
C ILE A 85 9.99 6.16 4.49
N PHE A 86 9.02 7.04 4.78
CA PHE A 86 7.90 7.27 3.86
C PHE A 86 8.29 8.12 2.64
N GLY A 87 9.31 8.97 2.75
CA GLY A 87 9.91 9.68 1.61
C GLY A 87 10.60 8.72 0.65
N VAL A 88 11.39 7.77 1.16
CA VAL A 88 12.01 6.71 0.34
C VAL A 88 10.95 5.80 -0.27
N LEU A 89 9.88 5.46 0.47
CA LEU A 89 8.74 4.73 -0.09
C LEU A 89 8.07 5.51 -1.23
N SER A 90 7.99 6.84 -1.13
CA SER A 90 7.45 7.71 -2.18
C SER A 90 8.35 7.70 -3.44
N ILE A 91 9.67 7.77 -3.26
CA ILE A 91 10.65 7.62 -4.37
C ILE A 91 10.48 6.25 -5.03
N TYR A 92 10.38 5.18 -4.22
CA TYR A 92 10.16 3.83 -4.71
C TYR A 92 8.86 3.72 -5.52
N GLY A 93 7.77 4.35 -5.06
CA GLY A 93 6.51 4.41 -5.79
C GLY A 93 6.58 5.15 -7.13
N THR A 94 7.56 6.06 -7.28
CA THR A 94 7.86 6.73 -8.56
C THR A 94 8.67 5.83 -9.49
N LEU A 95 9.70 5.18 -8.95
CA LEU A 95 10.60 4.30 -9.70
C LEU A 95 9.90 3.06 -10.23
N ARG A 96 9.01 2.49 -9.44
CA ARG A 96 8.24 1.30 -9.78
C ARG A 96 6.81 1.65 -10.20
N GLY A 97 6.64 2.76 -10.92
CA GLY A 97 5.39 3.04 -11.62
C GLY A 97 5.12 2.02 -12.72
N PHE A 98 3.87 1.72 -13.02
CA PHE A 98 3.46 0.96 -14.21
C PHE A 98 3.40 1.91 -15.38
N GLN A 99 4.03 1.56 -16.49
CA GLN A 99 3.72 2.19 -17.77
C GLN A 99 2.54 1.43 -18.36
N ILE A 100 1.40 2.10 -18.48
CA ILE A 100 0.30 1.65 -19.32
C ILE A 100 0.22 2.69 -20.43
N ASP A 101 0.50 2.25 -21.66
CA ASP A 101 0.70 3.12 -22.82
C ASP A 101 1.81 4.16 -22.55
N ASP A 102 1.51 5.45 -22.72
CA ASP A 102 2.45 6.56 -22.49
C ASP A 102 2.38 7.16 -21.06
N VAL A 103 1.60 6.53 -20.16
CA VAL A 103 1.29 7.12 -18.85
C VAL A 103 1.83 6.26 -17.70
N ILE A 104 2.59 6.89 -16.79
CA ILE A 104 3.21 6.25 -15.63
C ILE A 104 2.23 6.26 -14.44
N LEU A 105 1.55 5.15 -14.19
CA LEU A 105 0.78 4.93 -12.97
C LEU A 105 1.71 4.66 -11.79
N ASN A 106 1.68 5.53 -10.81
CA ASN A 106 2.52 5.42 -9.62
C ASN A 106 1.65 5.36 -8.36
N PHE A 107 2.26 5.03 -7.24
CA PHE A 107 1.61 5.06 -5.91
C PHE A 107 2.40 5.96 -4.95
N ARG A 108 3.12 6.93 -5.53
CA ARG A 108 4.05 7.84 -4.86
C ARG A 108 3.40 8.57 -3.69
N ASP A 109 2.15 8.97 -3.84
CA ASP A 109 1.44 9.77 -2.84
C ASP A 109 1.09 8.98 -1.57
N LEU A 110 1.10 7.64 -1.63
CA LEU A 110 0.79 6.77 -0.48
C LEU A 110 1.75 7.04 0.68
N GLY A 111 3.05 7.16 0.41
CA GLY A 111 4.06 7.43 1.44
C GLY A 111 3.81 8.74 2.20
N PRO A 112 3.75 9.88 1.52
CA PRO A 112 3.46 11.19 2.13
C PRO A 112 2.12 11.22 2.85
N VAL A 113 1.05 10.61 2.31
CA VAL A 113 -0.25 10.54 2.98
C VAL A 113 -0.14 9.78 4.30
N LEU A 114 0.54 8.64 4.32
CA LEU A 114 0.77 7.85 5.54
C LEU A 114 1.64 8.61 6.56
N ALA A 115 2.73 9.23 6.11
CA ALA A 115 3.57 10.10 6.96
C ALA A 115 2.73 11.23 7.57
N GLY A 116 1.84 11.83 6.78
CA GLY A 116 0.86 12.81 7.25
C GLY A 116 -0.08 12.24 8.31
N LEU A 117 -0.71 11.10 8.03
CA LEU A 117 -1.65 10.45 8.93
C LEU A 117 -1.02 10.06 10.27
N ILE A 118 0.27 9.70 10.28
CA ILE A 118 0.98 9.26 11.47
C ILE A 118 1.60 10.44 12.23
N GLY A 119 2.42 11.24 11.54
CA GLY A 119 3.26 12.30 12.11
C GLY A 119 2.73 13.72 11.93
N GLY A 120 1.56 13.88 11.31
CA GLY A 120 0.91 15.17 11.10
C GLY A 120 1.34 15.91 9.82
N PRO A 121 0.78 17.11 9.56
CA PRO A 121 0.94 17.81 8.27
C PRO A 121 2.39 18.09 7.88
N LEU A 122 3.24 18.40 8.86
CA LEU A 122 4.66 18.67 8.63
C LEU A 122 5.42 17.42 8.18
N ALA A 123 5.14 16.26 8.79
CA ALA A 123 5.73 14.99 8.37
C ALA A 123 5.33 14.64 6.94
N GLY A 124 4.03 14.75 6.64
CA GLY A 124 3.51 14.51 5.29
C GLY A 124 4.09 15.44 4.25
N ALA A 125 4.18 16.75 4.54
CA ALA A 125 4.79 17.72 3.64
C ALA A 125 6.27 17.41 3.37
N ALA A 126 7.05 17.10 4.42
CA ALA A 126 8.47 16.80 4.27
C ALA A 126 8.73 15.50 3.50
N ALA A 127 7.96 14.44 3.78
CA ALA A 127 8.03 13.20 2.98
C ALA A 127 7.60 13.46 1.53
N GLY A 128 6.59 14.29 1.34
CA GLY A 128 6.11 14.71 0.02
C GLY A 128 7.14 15.53 -0.76
N LEU A 129 7.95 16.36 -0.09
CA LEU A 129 9.05 17.09 -0.72
C LEU A 129 10.16 16.15 -1.20
N ILE A 130 10.45 15.07 -0.46
CA ILE A 130 11.44 14.07 -0.88
C ILE A 130 10.94 13.34 -2.14
N GLY A 131 9.75 12.74 -2.09
CA GLY A 131 9.19 12.01 -3.22
C GLY A 131 8.82 12.89 -4.42
N GLY A 132 8.24 14.06 -4.16
CA GLY A 132 7.88 15.06 -5.15
C GLY A 132 9.12 15.71 -5.79
N GLY A 133 10.15 16.01 -5.00
CA GLY A 133 11.43 16.52 -5.49
C GLY A 133 12.13 15.52 -6.41
N TYR A 134 12.13 14.23 -6.05
CA TYR A 134 12.62 13.18 -6.94
C TYR A 134 11.82 13.14 -8.25
N ARG A 135 10.48 13.13 -8.18
CA ARG A 135 9.65 13.17 -9.41
C ARG A 135 9.92 14.41 -10.26
N TYR A 136 10.13 15.57 -9.63
CA TYR A 136 10.43 16.81 -10.33
C TYR A 136 11.75 16.70 -11.11
N SER A 137 12.77 16.06 -10.51
CA SER A 137 14.09 15.89 -11.13
C SER A 137 14.08 15.04 -12.41
N LEU A 138 13.09 14.15 -12.56
CA LEU A 138 12.92 13.34 -13.77
C LEU A 138 12.42 14.15 -14.98
N GLY A 139 11.95 15.37 -14.78
CA GLY A 139 11.45 16.22 -15.85
C GLY A 139 10.16 15.69 -16.52
N GLY A 140 9.83 16.29 -17.66
CA GLY A 140 8.57 16.08 -18.37
C GLY A 140 7.46 17.03 -17.93
N TRP A 141 6.43 17.14 -18.77
CA TRP A 141 5.35 18.11 -18.58
C TRP A 141 4.50 17.85 -17.32
N THR A 142 4.46 16.61 -16.83
CA THR A 142 3.79 16.26 -15.57
C THR A 142 4.69 16.39 -14.33
N ALA A 143 5.96 16.79 -14.46
CA ALA A 143 6.89 16.83 -13.33
C ALA A 143 6.46 17.79 -12.21
N LEU A 144 6.15 19.04 -12.58
CA LEU A 144 5.72 20.08 -11.66
C LEU A 144 4.36 19.76 -11.00
N PRO A 145 3.27 19.47 -11.74
CA PRO A 145 1.99 19.15 -11.11
C PRO A 145 2.09 17.96 -10.17
N CYS A 146 2.77 16.89 -10.60
CA CYS A 146 2.93 15.72 -9.78
C CYS A 146 3.74 16.02 -8.51
N ALA A 147 4.80 16.84 -8.58
CA ALA A 147 5.58 17.19 -7.40
C ALA A 147 4.76 17.99 -6.37
N VAL A 148 4.02 19.00 -6.84
CA VAL A 148 3.14 19.83 -5.99
C VAL A 148 2.04 18.98 -5.37
N ALA A 149 1.41 18.11 -6.15
CA ALA A 149 0.35 17.23 -5.67
C ALA A 149 0.83 16.26 -4.58
N THR A 150 2.04 15.72 -4.68
CA THR A 150 2.60 14.81 -3.66
C THR A 150 2.82 15.52 -2.32
N VAL A 151 3.27 16.78 -2.34
CA VAL A 151 3.39 17.59 -1.12
C VAL A 151 1.99 17.87 -0.54
N ALA A 152 1.04 18.26 -1.39
CA ALA A 152 -0.34 18.51 -1.00
C ALA A 152 -1.01 17.26 -0.39
N ALA A 153 -0.80 16.10 -0.99
CA ALA A 153 -1.29 14.80 -0.52
C ALA A 153 -0.84 14.53 0.92
N GLY A 154 0.44 14.73 1.22
CA GLY A 154 0.98 14.57 2.58
C GLY A 154 0.40 15.56 3.59
N ILE A 155 0.24 16.83 3.20
CA ILE A 155 -0.41 17.85 4.04
C ILE A 155 -1.86 17.44 4.35
N ILE A 156 -2.62 17.02 3.34
CA ILE A 156 -4.02 16.60 3.48
C ILE A 156 -4.14 15.37 4.39
N GLY A 157 -3.25 14.39 4.25
CA GLY A 157 -3.17 13.24 5.16
C GLY A 157 -2.95 13.67 6.61
N GLY A 158 -2.07 14.64 6.85
CA GLY A 158 -1.83 15.18 8.19
C GLY A 158 -2.97 16.04 8.73
N ILE A 159 -3.66 16.78 7.87
CA ILE A 159 -4.88 17.50 8.24
C ILE A 159 -5.95 16.49 8.65
N ALA A 160 -6.14 15.41 7.88
CA ALA A 160 -7.09 14.35 8.20
C ALA A 160 -6.84 13.72 9.57
N ARG A 161 -5.56 13.49 9.96
CA ARG A 161 -5.21 13.04 11.32
C ARG A 161 -5.67 14.01 12.42
N ARG A 162 -5.60 15.32 12.16
CA ARG A 162 -6.02 16.34 13.15
C ARG A 162 -7.54 16.39 13.31
N TYR A 163 -8.29 16.15 12.24
CA TYR A 163 -9.77 16.17 12.25
C TYR A 163 -10.39 14.84 12.67
N TRP A 164 -9.75 13.71 12.38
CA TRP A 164 -10.30 12.38 12.65
C TRP A 164 -9.66 11.74 13.89
N LYS A 165 -10.47 11.56 14.94
CA LYS A 165 -10.05 10.84 16.16
C LYS A 165 -9.86 9.34 15.94
N THR A 166 -10.63 8.76 15.01
CA THR A 166 -10.60 7.34 14.67
C THR A 166 -10.54 7.15 13.17
N PHE A 167 -9.71 6.22 12.73
CA PHE A 167 -9.64 5.83 11.32
C PHE A 167 -10.64 4.70 11.08
N THR A 168 -11.46 4.87 10.04
CA THR A 168 -12.35 3.82 9.55
C THR A 168 -12.02 3.56 8.08
N PRO A 169 -12.27 2.35 7.55
CA PRO A 169 -12.02 2.05 6.15
C PRO A 169 -12.69 3.05 5.21
N LEU A 170 -13.91 3.48 5.54
CA LEU A 170 -14.64 4.49 4.76
C LEU A 170 -13.96 5.86 4.77
N ARG A 171 -13.49 6.34 5.94
CA ARG A 171 -12.79 7.62 6.04
C ARG A 171 -11.49 7.61 5.22
N LEU A 172 -10.73 6.52 5.32
CA LEU A 172 -9.50 6.35 4.54
C LEU A 172 -9.77 6.20 3.04
N ALA A 173 -10.87 5.55 2.66
CA ALA A 173 -11.27 5.47 1.26
C ALA A 173 -11.62 6.86 0.70
N ILE A 174 -12.41 7.65 1.45
CA ILE A 174 -12.74 9.03 1.08
C ILE A 174 -11.48 9.89 0.98
N LEU A 175 -10.54 9.74 1.93
CA LEU A 175 -9.26 10.43 1.89
C LEU A 175 -8.46 10.07 0.64
N GLY A 176 -8.31 8.78 0.36
CA GLY A 176 -7.51 8.29 -0.77
C GLY A 176 -8.06 8.78 -2.11
N VAL A 177 -9.36 8.59 -2.35
CA VAL A 177 -10.01 9.11 -3.57
C VAL A 177 -9.95 10.63 -3.63
N GLY A 178 -10.15 11.32 -2.50
CA GLY A 178 -10.12 12.79 -2.46
C GLY A 178 -8.74 13.38 -2.77
N VAL A 179 -7.68 12.76 -2.26
CA VAL A 179 -6.28 13.14 -2.55
C VAL A 179 -5.97 12.93 -4.03
N GLU A 180 -6.31 11.77 -4.58
CA GLU A 180 -6.06 11.47 -6.00
C GLU A 180 -6.92 12.32 -6.94
N ALA A 181 -8.16 12.64 -6.55
CA ALA A 181 -9.01 13.57 -7.27
C ALA A 181 -8.40 14.97 -7.29
N LEU A 182 -7.89 15.46 -6.15
CA LEU A 182 -7.20 16.75 -6.12
C LEU A 182 -5.95 16.73 -6.99
N HIS A 183 -5.16 15.66 -6.94
CA HIS A 183 -3.95 15.52 -7.76
C HIS A 183 -4.29 15.53 -9.25
N ILE A 184 -5.09 14.56 -9.71
CA ILE A 184 -5.29 14.28 -11.14
C ILE A 184 -6.34 15.19 -11.78
N LEU A 185 -7.42 15.56 -11.07
CA LEU A 185 -8.50 16.36 -11.65
C LEU A 185 -8.32 17.86 -11.47
N VAL A 186 -7.52 18.29 -10.49
CA VAL A 186 -7.34 19.73 -10.17
C VAL A 186 -5.91 20.19 -10.40
N ILE A 187 -4.93 19.62 -9.71
CA ILE A 187 -3.55 20.10 -9.74
C ILE A 187 -2.91 19.83 -11.11
N LEU A 188 -3.13 18.65 -11.69
CA LEU A 188 -2.59 18.29 -12.99
C LEU A 188 -3.06 19.25 -14.10
N PRO A 189 -4.37 19.48 -14.35
CA PRO A 189 -4.80 20.42 -15.38
C PRO A 189 -4.40 21.87 -15.09
N LEU A 190 -4.42 22.29 -13.81
CA LEU A 190 -4.11 23.66 -13.42
C LEU A 190 -2.66 24.05 -13.68
N LEU A 191 -1.72 23.12 -13.49
CA LEU A 191 -0.29 23.38 -13.67
C LEU A 191 0.24 22.93 -15.05
N THR A 192 -0.64 22.46 -15.94
CA THR A 192 -0.32 22.07 -17.32
C THR A 192 -1.06 22.94 -18.34
N LEU A 193 -1.45 24.16 -17.94
CA LEU A 193 -2.05 25.18 -18.81
C LEU A 193 -1.10 25.52 -19.98
N GLY A 194 -1.31 24.86 -21.11
CA GLY A 194 -0.43 24.94 -22.28
C GLY A 194 -0.32 23.64 -23.07
N HIS A 195 -0.67 22.50 -22.46
CA HIS A 195 -0.74 21.21 -23.16
C HIS A 195 -2.08 20.97 -23.85
N PRO A 196 -2.10 20.19 -24.95
CA PRO A 196 -3.35 19.81 -25.62
C PRO A 196 -4.32 19.14 -24.66
N THR A 197 -5.59 19.55 -24.71
CA THR A 197 -6.64 19.03 -23.82
C THR A 197 -6.88 17.53 -23.99
N SER A 198 -6.61 16.98 -25.18
CA SER A 198 -6.67 15.55 -25.46
C SER A 198 -5.67 14.76 -24.61
N GLU A 199 -4.40 15.20 -24.58
CA GLU A 199 -3.33 14.52 -23.82
C GLU A 199 -3.62 14.53 -22.32
N VAL A 200 -4.08 15.67 -21.78
CA VAL A 200 -4.43 15.79 -20.36
C VAL A 200 -5.60 14.88 -20.01
N LEU A 201 -6.62 14.81 -20.86
CA LEU A 201 -7.80 13.99 -20.62
C LEU A 201 -7.48 12.49 -20.68
N ASP A 202 -6.60 12.08 -21.58
CA ASP A 202 -6.15 10.68 -21.67
C ASP A 202 -5.37 10.29 -20.42
N VAL A 203 -4.46 11.14 -19.94
CA VAL A 203 -3.78 10.93 -18.65
C VAL A 203 -4.80 10.75 -17.52
N ILE A 204 -5.79 11.64 -17.40
CA ILE A 204 -6.82 11.56 -16.35
C ILE A 204 -7.57 10.24 -16.42
N ARG A 205 -8.03 9.83 -17.61
CA ARG A 205 -8.83 8.62 -17.81
C ARG A 205 -8.10 7.35 -17.37
N HIS A 206 -6.79 7.29 -17.65
CA HIS A 206 -5.99 6.10 -17.34
C HIS A 206 -5.43 6.11 -15.90
N THR A 207 -5.03 7.27 -15.36
CA THR A 207 -4.39 7.33 -14.04
C THR A 207 -5.38 7.44 -12.89
N PHE A 208 -6.41 8.27 -12.99
CA PHE A 208 -7.32 8.53 -11.87
C PHE A 208 -7.93 7.27 -11.24
N PRO A 209 -8.59 6.36 -12.00
CA PRO A 209 -9.26 5.22 -11.38
C PRO A 209 -8.27 4.23 -10.74
N ALA A 210 -7.14 3.99 -11.41
CA ALA A 210 -6.16 3.02 -10.94
C ALA A 210 -5.31 3.55 -9.77
N MET A 211 -4.87 4.81 -9.80
CA MET A 211 -4.16 5.42 -8.67
C MET A 211 -5.06 5.56 -7.45
N SER A 212 -6.34 5.94 -7.64
CA SER A 212 -7.35 5.96 -6.56
C SER A 212 -7.51 4.58 -5.92
N LEU A 213 -7.63 3.52 -6.72
CA LEU A 213 -7.75 2.15 -6.22
C LEU A 213 -6.54 1.76 -5.36
N VAL A 214 -5.33 1.99 -5.87
CA VAL A 214 -4.08 1.62 -5.17
C VAL A 214 -3.92 2.44 -3.88
N MET A 215 -4.24 3.73 -3.90
CA MET A 215 -4.22 4.59 -2.73
C MET A 215 -5.18 4.07 -1.65
N VAL A 216 -6.44 3.83 -2.01
CA VAL A 216 -7.46 3.33 -1.06
C VAL A 216 -7.05 1.97 -0.50
N ALA A 217 -6.61 1.05 -1.36
CA ALA A 217 -6.14 -0.26 -0.94
C ALA A 217 -4.96 -0.14 0.05
N GLY A 218 -3.96 0.69 -0.27
CA GLY A 218 -2.79 0.90 0.58
C GLY A 218 -3.15 1.45 1.96
N LEU A 219 -4.07 2.42 2.03
CA LEU A 219 -4.53 2.98 3.30
C LEU A 219 -5.36 1.97 4.12
N ILE A 220 -6.21 1.18 3.47
CA ILE A 220 -7.00 0.14 4.15
C ILE A 220 -6.06 -0.94 4.69
N ILE A 221 -5.08 -1.39 3.89
CA ILE A 221 -4.08 -2.35 4.30
C ILE A 221 -3.30 -1.85 5.51
N TYR A 222 -2.86 -0.58 5.49
CA TYR A 222 -2.21 0.03 6.65
C TYR A 222 -3.10 -0.05 7.90
N LEU A 223 -4.38 0.32 7.80
CA LEU A 223 -5.32 0.24 8.92
C LEU A 223 -5.49 -1.21 9.40
N MET A 224 -5.58 -2.18 8.50
CA MET A 224 -5.70 -3.59 8.86
C MET A 224 -4.47 -4.09 9.61
N VAL A 225 -3.26 -3.76 9.13
CA VAL A 225 -2.00 -4.17 9.77
C VAL A 225 -1.87 -3.51 11.16
N GLU A 226 -2.20 -2.23 11.27
CA GLU A 226 -2.19 -1.49 12.53
C GLU A 226 -3.21 -2.07 13.55
N ASP A 227 -4.44 -2.36 13.12
CA ASP A 227 -5.48 -2.94 13.97
C ASP A 227 -5.13 -4.37 14.41
N GLN A 228 -4.54 -5.18 13.52
CA GLN A 228 -4.06 -6.52 13.87
C GLN A 228 -2.94 -6.46 14.91
N TYR A 229 -1.97 -5.56 14.72
CA TYR A 229 -0.87 -5.41 15.66
C TYR A 229 -1.32 -4.88 17.02
N ARG A 230 -2.26 -3.93 17.04
CA ARG A 230 -2.86 -3.41 18.27
C ARG A 230 -3.52 -4.52 19.10
N LYS A 231 -4.31 -5.39 18.47
CA LYS A 231 -4.93 -6.55 19.14
C LYS A 231 -3.88 -7.51 19.74
N ILE A 232 -2.76 -7.70 19.05
CA ILE A 232 -1.65 -8.54 19.56
C ILE A 232 -1.03 -7.91 20.81
N CYS A 233 -0.83 -6.58 20.83
CA CYS A 233 -0.31 -5.86 21.99
C CYS A 233 -1.29 -5.92 23.16
N ASP A 234 -2.57 -5.60 22.92
CA ASP A 234 -3.61 -5.64 23.96
C ASP A 234 -3.73 -7.04 24.60
N MET A 235 -3.59 -8.10 23.80
CA MET A 235 -3.56 -9.49 24.28
C MET A 235 -2.31 -9.77 25.13
N LYS A 236 -1.13 -9.31 24.71
CA LYS A 236 0.11 -9.48 25.49
C LYS A 236 0.04 -8.75 26.82
N ASP A 237 -0.48 -7.53 26.82
CA ASP A 237 -0.65 -6.73 28.04
C ASP A 237 -1.64 -7.40 28.99
N LEU A 238 -2.76 -7.93 28.47
CA LEU A 238 -3.73 -8.70 29.26
C LEU A 238 -3.11 -9.97 29.86
N VAL A 239 -2.35 -10.74 29.08
CA VAL A 239 -1.68 -11.96 29.56
C VAL A 239 -0.65 -11.61 30.63
N THR A 240 0.12 -10.54 30.43
CA THR A 240 1.11 -10.06 31.41
C THR A 240 0.43 -9.66 32.72
N TRP A 241 -0.68 -8.91 32.63
CA TRP A 241 -1.48 -8.53 33.79
C TRP A 241 -2.04 -9.74 34.54
N VAL A 242 -2.63 -10.72 33.83
CA VAL A 242 -3.13 -11.95 34.45
C VAL A 242 -2.00 -12.74 35.13
N ARG A 243 -0.81 -12.81 34.51
CA ARG A 243 0.35 -13.48 35.12
C ARG A 243 0.82 -12.77 36.38
N GLN A 244 0.87 -11.43 36.39
CA GLN A 244 1.22 -10.64 37.56
C GLN A 244 0.20 -10.73 38.71
N ASP A 245 -1.08 -10.97 38.39
CA ASP A 245 -2.13 -11.21 39.40
C ASP A 245 -1.98 -12.59 40.07
N ILE A 246 -1.52 -13.59 39.31
CA ILE A 246 -1.27 -14.96 39.81
C ILE A 246 0.09 -15.06 40.53
N ASP A 247 1.11 -14.42 39.99
CA ASP A 247 2.48 -14.39 40.49
C ASP A 247 2.98 -12.93 40.53
N PRO A 248 2.90 -12.25 41.70
CA PRO A 248 3.29 -10.86 41.85
C PRO A 248 4.76 -10.57 41.55
N ASP A 249 5.62 -11.60 41.61
CA ASP A 249 7.05 -11.49 41.29
C ASP A 249 7.33 -11.75 39.79
N TYR A 250 6.29 -12.02 38.99
CA TYR A 250 6.41 -12.22 37.54
C TYR A 250 6.90 -10.94 36.84
N ASP A 251 8.12 -11.04 36.32
CA ASP A 251 8.76 -10.01 35.52
C ASP A 251 8.93 -10.52 34.08
N PRO A 252 8.17 -10.00 33.11
CA PRO A 252 8.24 -10.45 31.72
C PRO A 252 9.62 -10.24 31.08
N ASP A 253 10.45 -9.34 31.62
CA ASP A 253 11.79 -9.02 31.08
C ASP A 253 12.90 -9.93 31.65
N LYS A 254 12.57 -10.84 32.60
CA LYS A 254 13.53 -11.81 33.17
C LYS A 254 13.45 -13.22 32.55
N GLU A 255 12.48 -13.48 31.67
CA GLU A 255 12.31 -14.77 30.99
C GLU A 255 12.98 -14.85 29.59
N GLU A 256 13.67 -13.80 29.10
CA GLU A 256 14.43 -13.81 27.83
C GLU A 256 15.94 -14.13 27.98
#